data_AF-A0A7C5W6M9-F1
#
_entry.id   AF-A0A7C5W6M9-F1
#
_cell.length_a   1.000
_cell.length_b   1.000
_cell.length_c   1.000
_cell.angle_alpha   90.00
_cell.angle_beta   90.00
_cell.angle_gamma   90.00
#
_symmetry.space_group_name_H-M   'P 1'
#
loop_
_entity.id
_entity.type
_entity.pdbx_description
1 polymer ?
#
loop_
_entity_poly.entity_id
_entity_poly.type
_entity_poly.pdbx_seq_one_letter_code
_entity_poly.pdbx_strand_id
1 'polypeptide(L)'
;MKEAVKKVKDFLTGKGAEIVLESNWGLRKLAYPIQKKSTGFYYLIEFRAEGNIIADLEVMYKRDERCLRFLTVALDKHAIAYNEKKRAAAKAEAELTEESLT
;
A
#
# COMPACT_ATOMS: atom_id res chain seq x y z
N MET A 1 -4.59 -13.68 -0.23
CA MET A 1 -3.98 -12.36 -0.58
C MET A 1 -5.02 -11.41 -1.16
N LYS A 2 -5.56 -11.65 -2.36
CA LYS A 2 -6.51 -10.75 -3.04
C LYS A 2 -7.71 -10.35 -2.16
N GLU A 3 -8.25 -11.29 -1.40
CA GLU A 3 -9.39 -11.07 -0.51
C GLU A 3 -9.05 -10.16 0.70
N ALA A 4 -7.89 -10.34 1.33
CA ALA A 4 -7.46 -9.52 2.46
C ALA A 4 -7.21 -8.07 2.01
N VAL A 5 -6.58 -7.89 0.85
CA VAL A 5 -6.40 -6.57 0.23
C VAL A 5 -7.74 -5.94 -0.10
N LYS A 6 -8.65 -6.70 -0.73
CA LYS A 6 -10.00 -6.21 -1.07
C LYS A 6 -10.75 -5.72 0.17
N LYS A 7 -10.70 -6.46 1.28
CA LYS A 7 -11.31 -6.07 2.55
C LYS A 7 -10.76 -4.73 3.08
N VAL A 8 -9.46 -4.51 2.98
CA VAL A 8 -8.83 -3.24 3.36
C VAL A 8 -9.27 -2.10 2.45
N LYS A 9 -9.33 -2.33 1.14
CA LYS A 9 -9.81 -1.33 0.17
C LYS A 9 -11.27 -0.97 0.41
N ASP A 10 -12.14 -1.96 0.57
CA ASP A 10 -13.56 -1.77 0.83
C ASP A 10 -13.79 -0.99 2.15
N PHE A 11 -12.95 -1.25 3.15
CA PHE A 11 -12.98 -0.49 4.40
C PHE A 11 -12.57 0.98 4.22
N LEU A 12 -11.49 1.23 3.46
CA LEU A 12 -11.01 2.59 3.17
C LEU A 12 -12.03 3.38 2.34
N THR A 13 -12.55 2.81 1.26
CA THR A 13 -13.56 3.47 0.40
C THR A 13 -14.88 3.67 1.13
N GLY A 14 -15.31 2.71 1.96
CA GLY A 14 -16.52 2.85 2.78
C GLY A 14 -16.46 3.97 3.82
N LYS A 15 -15.25 4.36 4.24
CA LYS A 15 -15.01 5.50 5.14
C LYS A 15 -14.70 6.81 4.39
N GLY A 16 -14.82 6.83 3.07
CA GLY A 16 -14.60 8.03 2.24
C GLY A 16 -13.13 8.35 1.96
N ALA A 17 -12.21 7.39 2.14
CA ALA A 17 -10.81 7.57 1.78
C ALA A 17 -10.60 7.45 0.26
N GLU A 18 -9.75 8.30 -0.29
CA GLU A 18 -9.31 8.28 -1.68
C GLU A 18 -8.02 7.45 -1.80
N ILE A 19 -8.01 6.41 -2.63
CA ILE A 19 -6.80 5.61 -2.88
C ILE A 19 -6.00 6.29 -3.99
N VAL A 20 -4.78 6.70 -3.67
CA VAL A 20 -3.89 7.47 -4.55
C VAL A 20 -2.98 6.55 -5.35
N LEU A 21 -2.44 5.51 -4.70
CA LEU A 21 -1.55 4.55 -5.32
C LEU A 21 -1.74 3.18 -4.68
N GLU A 22 -1.62 2.16 -5.52
CA GLU A 22 -1.61 0.77 -5.11
C GLU A 22 -0.39 0.08 -5.73
N SER A 23 0.40 -0.61 -4.91
CA SER A 23 1.57 -1.33 -5.38
C SER A 23 1.65 -2.70 -4.72
N ASN A 24 1.64 -3.74 -5.56
CA ASN A 24 1.80 -5.12 -5.14
C ASN A 24 3.26 -5.54 -5.34
N TRP A 25 3.98 -5.77 -4.24
CA TRP A 25 5.37 -6.22 -4.31
C TRP A 25 5.52 -7.74 -4.33
N GLY A 26 4.40 -8.47 -4.26
CA GLY A 26 4.37 -9.92 -4.31
C GLY A 26 5.00 -10.58 -3.08
N LEU A 27 5.43 -11.83 -3.26
CA LEU A 27 6.05 -12.64 -2.22
C LEU A 27 7.51 -12.23 -2.04
N ARG A 28 7.90 -11.91 -0.81
CA ARG A 28 9.30 -11.63 -0.44
C ARG A 28 9.73 -12.49 0.75
N LYS A 29 11.02 -12.80 0.80
CA LYS A 29 11.65 -13.48 1.94
C LYS A 29 11.91 -12.45 3.05
N LEU A 30 11.54 -12.79 4.28
CA LEU A 30 11.77 -11.94 5.44
C LEU A 30 13.22 -12.10 5.92
N ALA A 31 13.80 -11.02 6.46
CA ALA A 31 15.15 -11.07 7.05
C ALA A 31 15.22 -12.02 8.26
N TYR A 32 14.13 -12.10 9.03
CA TYR A 32 13.94 -13.01 10.15
C TYR A 32 12.49 -13.50 10.18
N PRO A 33 12.23 -14.70 10.74
CA PRO A 33 10.89 -15.25 10.77
C PRO A 33 9.96 -14.47 11.71
N ILE A 34 8.75 -14.19 11.26
CA ILE A 34 7.68 -13.59 12.07
C ILE A 34 6.60 -14.65 12.25
N GLN A 35 6.21 -14.95 13.50
CA GLN A 35 5.23 -16.01 13.80
C GLN A 35 5.57 -17.35 13.10
N LYS A 36 6.85 -17.72 13.07
CA LYS A 36 7.38 -18.92 12.37
C LYS A 36 7.19 -18.93 10.85
N LYS A 37 6.82 -17.81 10.22
CA LYS A 37 6.77 -17.64 8.76
C LYS A 37 8.05 -16.95 8.28
N SER A 38 8.69 -17.48 7.25
CA SER A 38 9.94 -16.95 6.65
C SER A 38 9.70 -16.12 5.37
N THR A 39 8.49 -16.15 4.83
CA THR A 39 8.08 -15.41 3.64
C THR A 39 6.76 -14.67 3.91
N GLY A 40 6.54 -13.58 3.19
CA GLY A 40 5.32 -12.77 3.30
C GLY A 40 5.01 -12.03 2.02
N PHE A 41 3.73 -11.72 1.81
CA PHE A 41 3.30 -10.87 0.71
C PHE A 41 3.32 -9.41 1.15
N TYR A 42 3.95 -8.56 0.35
CA TYR A 42 4.04 -7.13 0.62
C TYR A 42 3.05 -6.36 -0.25
N TYR A 43 2.29 -5.49 0.40
CA TYR A 43 1.31 -4.63 -0.24
C TYR A 43 1.45 -3.20 0.26
N LEU A 44 1.46 -2.25 -0.66
CA LEU A 44 1.54 -0.83 -0.36
C LEU A 44 0.31 -0.14 -0.91
N ILE A 45 -0.37 0.61 -0.03
CA ILE A 45 -1.52 1.45 -0.37
C ILE A 45 -1.19 2.85 0.12
N GLU A 46 -1.16 3.81 -0.80
CA GLU A 46 -1.16 5.23 -0.50
C GLU A 46 -2.59 5.72 -0.60
N PHE A 47 -3.09 6.35 0.47
CA PHE A 47 -4.45 6.85 0.52
C PHE A 47 -4.51 8.21 1.20
N ARG A 48 -5.52 8.99 0.85
CA ARG A 48 -5.86 10.26 1.46
C ARG A 48 -7.16 10.09 2.23
N ALA A 49 -7.12 10.39 3.52
CA ALA A 49 -8.24 10.21 4.43
C ALA A 49 -8.14 11.18 5.60
N GLU A 50 -9.26 11.37 6.30
CA GLU A 50 -9.25 12.04 7.59
C GLU A 50 -8.60 11.13 8.67
N GLY A 51 -7.87 11.73 9.61
CA GLY A 51 -7.08 10.99 10.61
C GLY A 51 -7.90 10.07 11.52
N ASN A 52 -9.20 10.32 11.67
CA ASN A 52 -10.11 9.54 12.50
C ASN A 52 -10.21 8.06 12.07
N ILE A 53 -9.94 7.76 10.79
CA ILE A 53 -10.08 6.41 10.21
C ILE A 53 -8.92 5.49 10.64
N ILE A 54 -7.79 6.05 11.06
CA ILE A 54 -6.55 5.30 11.36
C ILE A 54 -6.76 4.34 12.53
N ALA A 55 -7.44 4.77 13.60
CA ALA A 55 -7.68 3.95 14.78
C ALA A 55 -8.52 2.69 14.44
N ASP A 56 -9.61 2.87 13.69
CA ASP A 56 -10.46 1.76 13.25
C ASP A 56 -9.69 0.81 12.31
N LEU A 57 -8.84 1.37 11.44
CA LEU A 57 -8.01 0.61 10.51
C LEU A 57 -7.01 -0.28 11.25
N GLU A 58 -6.34 0.24 12.28
CA GLU A 58 -5.43 -0.57 13.11
C GLU A 58 -6.15 -1.71 13.84
N VAL A 59 -7.36 -1.44 14.36
CA VAL A 59 -8.18 -2.48 14.99
C VAL A 59 -8.53 -3.58 13.97
N MET A 60 -8.88 -3.19 12.74
CA MET A 60 -9.16 -4.15 11.67
C MET A 60 -7.94 -5.00 11.31
N TYR A 61 -6.74 -4.39 11.19
CA TYR A 61 -5.51 -5.13 10.95
C TYR A 61 -5.16 -6.10 12.08
N LYS A 62 -5.34 -5.69 13.34
CA LYS A 62 -5.07 -6.55 14.51
C LYS A 62 -6.05 -7.72 14.61
N ARG A 63 -7.30 -7.55 14.15
CA ARG A 63 -8.33 -8.61 14.13
C ARG A 63 -8.15 -9.62 12.99
N ASP A 64 -7.46 -9.26 11.92
CA ASP A 64 -7.25 -10.15 10.78
C ASP A 64 -5.95 -10.96 10.95
N GLU A 65 -6.07 -12.23 11.31
CA GLU A 65 -4.92 -13.13 11.53
C GLU A 65 -4.07 -13.36 10.27
N ARG A 66 -4.58 -12.99 9.08
CA ARG A 66 -3.84 -13.09 7.82
C ARG A 66 -2.78 -11.97 7.69
N CYS A 67 -2.90 -10.90 8.47
CA CYS A 67 -1.95 -9.79 8.50
C CYS A 67 -0.82 -10.06 9.50
N LEU A 68 0.36 -10.41 9.01
CA LEU A 68 1.54 -10.65 9.87
C LEU A 68 2.06 -9.37 10.53
N ARG A 69 2.13 -8.27 9.77
CA ARG A 69 2.64 -6.97 10.21
C ARG A 69 2.08 -5.88 9.31
N PHE A 70 1.80 -4.73 9.90
CA PHE A 70 1.38 -3.52 9.20
C PHE A 70 2.19 -2.33 9.73
N LEU A 71 2.29 -1.28 8.91
CA LEU A 71 2.90 -0.01 9.29
C LEU A 71 2.13 1.09 8.56
N THR A 72 1.63 2.06 9.31
CA THR A 72 0.97 3.24 8.77
C THR A 72 1.84 4.44 9.10
N VAL A 73 2.16 5.24 8.09
CA VAL A 73 3.02 6.43 8.22
C VAL A 73 2.27 7.62 7.65
N ALA A 74 2.25 8.73 8.38
CA ALA A 74 1.76 9.99 7.88
C ALA A 74 2.81 10.63 6.96
N LEU A 75 2.41 11.02 5.75
CA LEU A 75 3.28 11.67 4.79
C LEU A 75 3.28 13.19 5.02
N ASP A 76 4.46 13.79 5.03
CA ASP A 76 4.63 15.24 5.10
C ASP A 76 4.59 15.88 3.70
N LYS A 77 4.67 17.20 3.65
CA LYS A 77 4.64 17.95 2.37
C LYS A 77 5.78 17.54 1.44
N HIS A 78 6.96 17.24 1.97
CA HIS A 78 8.12 16.86 1.17
C HIS A 78 8.01 15.42 0.64
N ALA A 79 7.51 14.48 1.45
CA ALA A 79 7.27 13.11 1.01
C ALA A 79 6.19 13.04 -0.08
N ILE A 80 5.12 13.83 0.02
CA ILE A 80 4.07 13.89 -1.02
C ILE A 80 4.68 14.37 -2.35
N ALA A 81 5.42 15.48 -2.33
CA ALA A 81 6.07 16.02 -3.53
C ALA A 81 7.08 15.03 -4.13
N TYR A 82 7.81 14.29 -3.30
CA TYR A 82 8.71 13.23 -3.76
C TYR A 82 7.94 12.09 -4.43
N ASN A 83 6.85 11.61 -3.81
CA ASN A 83 6.02 10.55 -4.37
C ASN A 83 5.38 10.98 -5.70
N GLU A 84 4.91 12.22 -5.82
CA GLU A 84 4.40 12.78 -7.07
C GLU A 84 5.46 12.81 -8.17
N LYS A 85 6.66 13.33 -7.87
CA LYS A 85 7.79 13.34 -8.83
C LYS A 85 8.17 11.93 -9.26
N LYS A 86 8.28 11.00 -8.31
CA LYS A 86 8.62 9.60 -8.59
C LYS A 86 7.57 8.93 -9.48
N ARG A 87 6.29 9.20 -9.24
CA ARG A 87 5.20 8.70 -10.09
C ARG A 87 5.21 9.31 -11.48
N ALA A 88 5.46 10.62 -11.60
CA ALA A 88 5.59 11.29 -12.89
C ALA A 88 6.76 10.72 -13.72
N ALA A 89 7.91 10.49 -13.07
CA ALA A 89 9.06 9.85 -13.71
C ALA A 89 8.75 8.42 -14.17
N ALA A 90 8.13 7.61 -13.30
CA ALA A 90 7.73 6.24 -13.66
C ALA A 90 6.70 6.19 -14.80
N LYS A 91 5.80 7.18 -14.87
CA LYS A 91 4.81 7.29 -15.96
C LYS A 91 5.48 7.69 -17.28
N ALA A 92 6.39 8.66 -17.25
CA ALA A 92 7.15 9.06 -18.43
C ALA A 92 8.01 7.90 -18.98
N GLU A 93 8.63 7.12 -18.09
CA GLU A 93 9.44 5.96 -18.47
C GLU A 93 8.57 4.83 -19.08
N ALA A 94 7.34 4.65 -18.61
CA ALA A 94 6.36 3.74 -19.21
C ALA A 94 5.91 4.21 -20.61
N GLU A 95 5.65 5.51 -20.80
CA GLU A 95 5.25 6.08 -22.10
C GLU A 95 6.39 5.99 -23.14
N LEU A 96 7.65 6.22 -22.73
CA LEU A 96 8.84 6.06 -23.58
C LEU A 96 9.09 4.60 -24.00
N THR A 97 8.81 3.64 -23.12
CA THR A 97 8.96 2.22 -23.46
C THR A 97 7.87 1.77 -24.44
N GLU A 98 6.64 2.26 -24.31
CA GLU A 98 5.56 2.00 -25.26
C GLU A 98 5.84 2.59 -26.65
N GLU A 99 6.35 3.83 -26.76
CA GLU A 99 6.71 4.42 -28.06
C GLU A 99 7.88 3.69 -28.75
N SER A 100 8.86 3.18 -27.99
CA SER A 100 10.01 2.45 -28.55
C SER A 100 9.70 1.05 -29.10
N LEU A 101 8.52 0.51 -28.74
CA LEU A 101 8.02 -0.80 -29.15
C LEU A 101 7.03 -0.72 -30.34
N THR A 102 6.80 0.48 -30.89
CA THR A 102 6.02 0.76 -32.12
C THR A 102 6.94 1.20 -33.25
#